data_AF-A0A397CR00-F1
#
_entry.id   AF-A0A397CR00-F1
#
_cell.length_a   1.000
_cell.length_b   1.000
_cell.length_c   1.000
_cell.angle_alpha   90.00
_cell.angle_beta   90.00
_cell.angle_gamma   90.00
#
_symmetry.space_group_name_H-M   'P 1'
#
loop_
_entity.id
_entity.type
_entity.pdbx_description
1 polymer ?
#
loop_
_entity_poly.entity_id
_entity_poly.type
_entity_poly.pdbx_seq_one_letter_code
_entity_poly.pdbx_strand_id
1 'polypeptide(L)'
;VPSKIGLMFLTLLFTSVTTLANIAYTIQKQALFQLYPAWAYAAAESVIEMLCTAFQVFLFTVTTYWMCEFSPTNHGDQYGVYYAIIFLNSACVTQVFKCIAAFAPSAVSGLILGAAVCFILIIFSGFAIPGPSVPSYFVWLFNINPGSWAFWAVMLNEYQSSLPEYDTMHIKLPLRMGDYYVQLYGIPVESKYVGWAILYLGGVYIGLAGLTAIGYRFVRYRKQYVSKARRQVDLVSTAVATKNASSTTALFVPVTLTFQDLHYSIPVRTSRRTILTTIS
;
A
#
# COMPACT_ATOMS: atom_id res chain seq x y z
N VAL A 1 6.53 10.58 30.31
CA VAL A 1 7.21 9.33 29.90
C VAL A 1 6.28 8.28 29.25
N PRO A 2 5.21 7.75 29.90
CA PRO A 2 4.38 6.71 29.29
C PRO A 2 3.52 7.20 28.10
N SER A 3 3.20 8.50 28.04
CA SER A 3 2.49 9.11 26.91
C SER A 3 3.23 9.01 25.58
N LYS A 4 4.57 8.95 25.59
CA LYS A 4 5.41 8.83 24.38
C LYS A 4 5.18 7.51 23.64
N ILE A 5 4.87 6.42 24.35
CA ILE A 5 4.55 5.11 23.75
C ILE A 5 3.30 5.21 22.87
N GLY A 6 2.26 5.88 23.39
CA GLY A 6 1.03 6.12 22.63
C GLY A 6 1.25 6.99 21.40
N LEU A 7 2.14 7.98 21.49
CA LEU A 7 2.51 8.83 20.35
C LEU A 7 3.27 8.03 19.27
N MET A 8 4.22 7.18 19.66
CA MET A 8 4.92 6.30 18.71
C MET A 8 3.94 5.36 17.98
N PHE A 9 3.04 4.73 18.74
CA PHE A 9 2.00 3.89 18.14
C PHE A 9 1.11 4.70 17.19
N LEU A 10 0.66 5.89 17.58
CA LEU A 10 -0.16 6.76 16.74
C LEU A 10 0.56 7.15 15.44
N THR A 11 1.87 7.43 15.49
CA THR A 11 2.65 7.76 14.28
C THR A 11 2.71 6.57 13.31
N LEU A 12 2.90 5.37 13.83
CA LEU A 12 2.92 4.13 13.07
C LEU A 12 1.54 3.81 12.49
N LEU A 13 0.48 4.04 13.29
CA LEU A 13 -0.91 3.84 12.88
C LEU A 13 -1.30 4.81 11.75
N PHE A 14 -0.99 6.09 11.88
CA PHE A 14 -1.32 7.12 10.89
C PHE A 14 -0.62 6.86 9.54
N THR A 15 0.68 6.56 9.57
CA THR A 15 1.44 6.21 8.36
C THR A 15 0.98 4.90 7.73
N SER A 16 0.39 3.98 8.50
CA SER A 16 -0.19 2.74 7.97
C SER A 16 -1.57 2.99 7.36
N VAL A 17 -2.46 3.73 8.03
CA VAL A 17 -3.83 3.99 7.56
C VAL A 17 -3.85 4.84 6.30
N THR A 18 -2.94 5.80 6.15
CA THR A 18 -2.83 6.61 4.92
C THR A 18 -2.56 5.75 3.68
N THR A 19 -1.87 4.62 3.82
CA THR A 19 -1.60 3.71 2.70
C THR A 19 -2.83 2.90 2.27
N LEU A 20 -3.88 2.80 3.10
CA LEU A 20 -5.13 2.12 2.75
C LEU A 20 -5.81 2.76 1.52
N ALA A 21 -5.71 4.09 1.38
CA ALA A 21 -6.24 4.82 0.25
C ALA A 21 -5.56 4.45 -1.09
N ASN A 22 -4.31 3.97 -1.04
CA ASN A 22 -3.55 3.59 -2.23
C ASN A 22 -4.09 2.33 -2.92
N ILE A 23 -4.90 1.51 -2.21
CA ILE A 23 -5.56 0.31 -2.77
C ILE A 23 -6.46 0.69 -3.96
N ALA A 24 -7.35 1.66 -3.76
CA ALA A 24 -8.33 2.04 -4.78
C ALA A 24 -7.65 2.60 -6.03
N TYR A 25 -6.58 3.38 -5.83
CA TYR A 25 -5.75 3.92 -6.91
C TYR A 25 -5.06 2.82 -7.71
N THR A 26 -4.48 1.84 -7.02
CA THR A 26 -3.79 0.71 -7.65
C THR A 26 -4.76 -0.08 -8.54
N ILE A 27 -5.96 -0.41 -8.04
CA ILE A 27 -6.98 -1.19 -8.79
C ILE A 27 -7.45 -0.45 -10.04
N GLN A 28 -7.69 0.86 -9.97
CA GLN A 28 -8.11 1.65 -11.13
C GLN A 28 -7.04 1.68 -12.22
N LYS A 29 -5.76 1.74 -11.83
CA LYS A 29 -4.64 1.73 -12.78
C LYS A 29 -4.45 0.40 -13.49
N GLN A 30 -4.93 -0.72 -12.93
CA GLN A 30 -4.78 -2.04 -13.54
C GLN A 30 -5.44 -2.15 -14.92
N ALA A 31 -6.45 -1.32 -15.20
CA ALA A 31 -7.08 -1.25 -16.52
C ALA A 31 -6.14 -0.75 -17.63
N LEU A 32 -5.09 0.01 -17.29
CA LEU A 32 -4.11 0.57 -18.23
C LEU A 32 -2.91 -0.35 -18.47
N PHE A 33 -2.79 -1.47 -17.74
CA PHE A 33 -1.62 -2.38 -17.79
C PHE A 33 -1.48 -3.15 -19.10
N GLN A 34 -2.45 -3.05 -20.02
CA GLN A 34 -2.39 -3.76 -21.30
C GLN A 34 -1.41 -3.15 -22.32
N LEU A 35 -0.82 -1.98 -22.03
CA LEU A 35 0.03 -1.24 -22.97
C LEU A 35 1.55 -1.49 -22.78
N TYR A 36 1.99 -2.07 -21.67
CA TYR A 36 3.41 -2.24 -21.33
C TYR A 36 3.73 -3.67 -20.83
N PRO A 37 4.97 -4.15 -20.98
CA PRO A 37 5.39 -5.41 -20.36
C PRO A 37 5.28 -5.31 -18.82
N ALA A 38 4.66 -6.32 -18.20
CA ALA A 38 4.28 -6.30 -16.78
C ALA A 38 5.46 -6.07 -15.82
N TRP A 39 6.66 -6.57 -16.15
CA TRP A 39 7.85 -6.42 -15.32
C TRP A 39 8.39 -4.98 -15.32
N ALA A 40 8.37 -4.29 -16.46
CA ALA A 40 8.83 -2.91 -16.57
C ALA A 40 7.86 -1.96 -15.87
N TYR A 41 6.57 -2.24 -15.96
CA TYR A 41 5.54 -1.49 -15.25
C TYR A 41 5.67 -1.65 -13.72
N ALA A 42 5.78 -2.89 -13.23
CA ALA A 42 5.92 -3.15 -11.80
C ALA A 42 7.17 -2.47 -11.22
N ALA A 43 8.30 -2.52 -11.92
CA ALA A 43 9.52 -1.84 -11.50
C ALA A 43 9.35 -0.31 -11.43
N ALA A 44 8.78 0.31 -12.47
CA ALA A 44 8.56 1.75 -12.50
C ALA A 44 7.57 2.21 -11.40
N GLU A 45 6.50 1.44 -11.18
CA GLU A 45 5.53 1.71 -10.12
C GLU A 45 6.18 1.62 -8.74
N SER A 46 6.93 0.56 -8.45
CA SER A 46 7.63 0.39 -7.17
C SER A 46 8.59 1.53 -6.86
N VAL A 47 9.32 2.03 -7.86
CA VAL A 47 10.26 3.17 -7.67
C VAL A 47 9.51 4.45 -7.33
N ILE A 48 8.46 4.79 -8.10
CA ILE A 48 7.67 6.01 -7.86
C ILE A 48 7.00 5.94 -6.49
N GLU A 49 6.45 4.78 -6.13
CA GLU A 49 5.80 4.56 -4.84
C GLU A 49 6.78 4.69 -3.68
N MET A 50 7.99 4.14 -3.80
CA MET A 50 9.03 4.26 -2.78
C MET A 50 9.43 5.73 -2.57
N LEU A 51 9.53 6.53 -3.63
CA LEU A 51 9.85 7.96 -3.54
C LEU A 51 8.71 8.77 -2.91
N CYS A 52 7.46 8.53 -3.32
CA CYS A 52 6.30 9.20 -2.77
C CYS A 52 6.11 8.87 -1.27
N THR A 53 6.25 7.60 -0.90
CA THR A 53 6.16 7.17 0.51
C THR A 53 7.30 7.71 1.36
N ALA A 54 8.54 7.71 0.84
CA ALA A 54 9.68 8.33 1.53
C ALA A 54 9.42 9.81 1.83
N PHE A 55 8.96 10.57 0.83
CA PHE A 55 8.66 11.98 1.00
C PHE A 55 7.53 12.23 2.00
N GLN A 56 6.42 11.49 1.89
CA GLN A 56 5.28 11.60 2.80
C GLN A 56 5.67 11.27 4.24
N VAL A 57 6.39 10.15 4.44
CA VAL A 57 6.85 9.73 5.77
C VAL A 57 7.86 10.72 6.33
N PHE A 58 8.75 11.27 5.50
CA PHE A 58 9.73 12.26 5.95
C PHE A 58 9.04 13.50 6.50
N LEU A 59 8.09 14.08 5.77
CA LEU A 59 7.35 15.26 6.23
C LEU A 59 6.60 15.01 7.54
N PHE A 60 5.97 13.84 7.65
CA PHE A 60 5.22 13.48 8.84
C PHE A 60 6.16 13.26 10.05
N THR A 61 7.22 12.45 9.87
CA THR A 61 8.15 12.09 10.94
C THR A 61 9.01 13.25 11.41
N VAL A 62 9.45 14.16 10.53
CA VAL A 62 10.11 15.41 10.94
C VAL A 62 9.19 16.15 11.91
N THR A 63 7.93 16.36 11.51
CA THR A 63 6.99 17.16 12.30
C THR A 63 6.71 16.49 13.65
N THR A 64 6.38 15.19 13.64
CA THR A 64 6.05 14.47 14.87
C THR A 64 7.25 14.32 15.81
N TYR A 65 8.46 14.19 15.26
CA TYR A 65 9.65 14.01 16.07
C TYR A 65 9.99 15.25 16.90
N TRP A 66 9.97 16.42 16.26
CA TRP A 66 10.22 17.69 16.93
C TRP A 66 9.05 18.10 17.85
N MET A 67 7.80 17.85 17.45
CA MET A 67 6.63 18.19 18.28
C MET A 67 6.48 17.31 19.53
N CYS A 68 6.90 16.04 19.46
CA CYS A 68 6.79 15.12 20.61
C CYS A 68 8.01 15.17 21.53
N GLU A 69 9.00 16.02 21.22
CA GLU A 69 10.27 16.13 21.93
C GLU A 69 10.91 14.75 22.17
N PHE A 70 11.04 13.96 21.09
CA PHE A 70 11.80 12.72 21.14
C PHE A 70 13.29 13.02 21.34
N SER A 71 14.02 12.05 21.88
CA SER A 71 15.42 12.22 22.27
C SER A 71 16.29 12.77 21.12
N PRO A 72 16.91 13.96 21.24
CA PRO A 72 17.84 14.46 20.22
C PRO A 72 19.27 13.90 20.37
N THR A 73 19.43 12.78 21.08
CA THR A 73 20.75 12.26 21.48
C THR A 73 21.56 11.80 20.25
N ASN A 74 22.86 12.12 20.25
CA ASN A 74 23.88 11.74 19.26
C ASN A 74 23.71 12.35 17.85
N HIS A 75 23.66 13.68 17.72
CA HIS A 75 23.80 14.38 16.44
C HIS A 75 22.81 13.93 15.34
N GLY A 76 21.61 13.47 15.71
CA GLY A 76 20.53 13.10 14.77
C GLY A 76 20.50 11.64 14.30
N ASP A 77 21.39 10.76 14.77
CA ASP A 77 21.40 9.34 14.39
C ASP A 77 20.10 8.62 14.79
N GLN A 78 19.57 8.92 15.98
CA GLN A 78 18.31 8.35 16.48
C GLN A 78 17.09 8.73 15.63
N TYR A 79 17.09 9.95 15.07
CA TYR A 79 16.07 10.37 14.12
C TYR A 79 16.16 9.58 12.81
N GLY A 80 17.38 9.34 12.31
CA GLY A 80 17.62 8.53 11.11
C GLY A 80 17.08 7.11 11.26
N VAL A 81 17.33 6.47 12.41
CA VAL A 81 16.79 5.13 12.73
C VAL A 81 15.27 5.16 12.87
N TYR A 82 14.71 6.15 13.57
CA TYR A 82 13.26 6.33 13.70
C TYR A 82 12.57 6.49 12.34
N TYR A 83 13.09 7.37 11.49
CA TYR A 83 12.62 7.58 10.13
C TYR A 83 12.71 6.30 9.30
N ALA A 84 13.84 5.60 9.33
CA ALA A 84 14.04 4.37 8.56
C ALA A 84 13.03 3.28 8.96
N ILE A 85 12.76 3.10 10.25
CA ILE A 85 11.80 2.10 10.73
C ILE A 85 10.37 2.45 10.28
N ILE A 86 9.95 3.71 10.43
CA ILE A 86 8.59 4.13 10.03
C ILE A 86 8.43 4.05 8.51
N PHE A 87 9.45 4.46 7.75
CA PHE A 87 9.46 4.35 6.31
C PHE A 87 9.33 2.89 5.86
N LEU A 88 10.15 1.99 6.40
CA LEU A 88 10.09 0.56 6.09
C LEU A 88 8.75 -0.05 6.47
N ASN A 89 8.19 0.31 7.63
CA ASN A 89 6.87 -0.15 8.04
C ASN A 89 5.78 0.31 7.06
N SER A 90 5.77 1.60 6.70
CA SER A 90 4.81 2.16 5.75
C SER A 90 4.94 1.50 4.37
N ALA A 91 6.17 1.24 3.90
CA ALA A 91 6.43 0.51 2.67
C ALA A 91 5.91 -0.93 2.73
N CYS A 92 6.16 -1.65 3.83
CA CYS A 92 5.64 -3.01 4.05
C CYS A 92 4.10 -3.05 4.02
N VAL A 93 3.44 -2.16 4.78
CA VAL A 93 1.98 -2.10 4.85
C VAL A 93 1.38 -1.77 3.47
N THR A 94 2.02 -0.87 2.72
CA THR A 94 1.60 -0.56 1.35
C THR A 94 1.68 -1.81 0.46
N GLN A 95 2.75 -2.60 0.54
CA GLN A 95 2.86 -3.86 -0.22
C GLN A 95 1.83 -4.92 0.21
N VAL A 96 1.50 -5.03 1.49
CA VAL A 96 0.41 -5.90 1.98
C VAL A 96 -0.91 -5.51 1.30
N PHE A 97 -1.23 -4.22 1.31
CA PHE A 97 -2.45 -3.69 0.70
C PHE A 97 -2.46 -3.84 -0.82
N LYS A 98 -1.33 -3.67 -1.50
CA LYS A 98 -1.21 -3.95 -2.94
C LYS A 98 -1.37 -5.43 -3.27
N CYS A 99 -0.89 -6.32 -2.41
CA CYS A 99 -1.10 -7.76 -2.56
C CYS A 99 -2.60 -8.08 -2.52
N ILE A 100 -3.32 -7.55 -1.53
CA ILE A 100 -4.79 -7.69 -1.44
C ILE A 100 -5.46 -7.10 -2.68
N ALA A 101 -5.02 -5.93 -3.13
CA ALA A 101 -5.53 -5.26 -4.33
C ALA A 101 -5.31 -6.07 -5.61
N ALA A 102 -4.22 -6.84 -5.70
CA ALA A 102 -3.91 -7.69 -6.85
C ALA A 102 -4.86 -8.90 -6.95
N PHE A 103 -5.33 -9.43 -5.81
CA PHE A 103 -6.27 -10.57 -5.79
C PHE A 103 -7.74 -10.13 -5.76
N ALA A 104 -8.03 -8.86 -5.43
CA ALA A 104 -9.39 -8.38 -5.28
C ALA A 104 -10.12 -8.23 -6.64
N PRO A 105 -11.37 -8.72 -6.78
CA PRO A 105 -12.13 -8.62 -8.02
C PRO A 105 -12.78 -7.27 -8.29
N SER A 106 -12.97 -6.47 -7.24
CA SER A 106 -13.54 -5.12 -7.35
C SER A 106 -12.89 -4.19 -6.33
N ALA A 107 -12.85 -2.90 -6.64
CA ALA A 107 -12.31 -1.88 -5.74
C ALA A 107 -13.00 -1.89 -4.36
N VAL A 108 -14.32 -2.11 -4.33
CA VAL A 108 -15.10 -2.17 -3.08
C VAL A 108 -14.71 -3.41 -2.26
N SER A 109 -14.61 -4.59 -2.88
CA SER A 109 -14.20 -5.81 -2.17
C SER A 109 -12.77 -5.72 -1.63
N GLY A 110 -11.85 -5.14 -2.41
CA GLY A 110 -10.47 -4.91 -1.99
C GLY A 110 -10.37 -3.95 -0.81
N LEU A 111 -11.18 -2.89 -0.78
CA LEU A 111 -11.20 -1.94 0.33
C LEU A 111 -11.72 -2.58 1.63
N ILE A 112 -12.77 -3.40 1.55
CA ILE A 112 -13.33 -4.11 2.71
C ILE A 112 -12.31 -5.11 3.26
N LEU A 113 -11.67 -5.90 2.39
CA LEU A 113 -10.61 -6.84 2.80
C LEU A 113 -9.39 -6.11 3.36
N GLY A 114 -8.97 -5.01 2.73
CA GLY A 114 -7.88 -4.17 3.19
C GLY A 114 -8.14 -3.59 4.58
N ALA A 115 -9.37 -3.11 4.84
CA ALA A 115 -9.76 -2.61 6.15
C ALA A 115 -9.76 -3.71 7.23
N ALA A 116 -10.24 -4.91 6.90
CA ALA A 116 -10.20 -6.07 7.81
C ALA A 116 -8.76 -6.47 8.16
N VAL A 117 -7.87 -6.52 7.16
CA VAL A 117 -6.45 -6.82 7.39
C VAL A 117 -5.77 -5.70 8.17
N CYS A 118 -6.07 -4.43 7.88
CA CYS A 118 -5.57 -3.28 8.63
C CYS A 118 -5.93 -3.41 10.13
N PHE A 119 -7.18 -3.78 10.44
CA PHE A 119 -7.61 -3.98 11.82
C PHE A 119 -6.81 -5.08 12.54
N ILE A 120 -6.52 -6.18 11.84
CA ILE A 120 -5.68 -7.26 12.37
C ILE A 120 -4.25 -6.75 12.64
N LEU A 121 -3.65 -6.03 11.69
CA LEU A 121 -2.30 -5.46 11.86
C LEU A 121 -2.22 -4.49 13.06
N ILE A 122 -3.28 -3.74 13.32
CA ILE A 122 -3.36 -2.78 14.44
C ILE A 122 -3.46 -3.51 15.79
N ILE A 123 -4.34 -4.51 15.90
CA ILE A 123 -4.52 -5.26 17.17
C ILE A 123 -3.22 -5.99 17.54
N PHE A 124 -2.59 -6.65 16.57
CA PHE A 124 -1.38 -7.44 16.77
C PHE A 124 -0.09 -6.61 16.60
N SER A 125 -0.17 -5.28 16.73
CA SER A 125 1.00 -4.38 16.64
C SER A 125 1.87 -4.33 17.91
N GLY A 126 1.42 -4.97 19.00
CA GLY A 126 2.11 -4.95 20.30
C GLY A 126 1.72 -3.79 21.21
N PHE A 127 0.98 -2.79 20.73
CA PHE A 127 0.46 -1.72 21.59
C PHE A 127 -0.82 -2.14 22.33
N ALA A 128 -1.82 -2.66 21.61
CA ALA A 128 -3.11 -3.06 22.20
C ALA A 128 -3.02 -4.35 23.02
N ILE A 129 -2.23 -5.31 22.55
CA ILE A 129 -1.93 -6.56 23.26
C ILE A 129 -0.41 -6.63 23.40
N PRO A 130 0.15 -6.48 24.62
CA PRO A 130 1.58 -6.66 24.86
C PRO A 130 2.02 -8.07 24.48
N GLY A 131 3.24 -8.22 23.95
CA GLY A 131 3.79 -9.50 23.50
C GLY A 131 3.61 -10.67 24.47
N PRO A 132 3.88 -10.52 25.79
CA PRO A 132 3.73 -11.58 26.78
C PRO A 132 2.28 -12.04 27.00
N SER A 133 1.31 -11.18 26.68
CA SER A 133 -0.12 -11.45 26.87
C SER A 133 -0.77 -12.09 25.65
N VAL A 134 -0.03 -12.27 24.54
CA VAL A 134 -0.55 -12.92 23.33
C VAL A 134 -0.69 -14.42 23.57
N PRO A 135 -1.88 -15.03 23.37
CA PRO A 135 -2.06 -16.46 23.52
C PRO A 135 -1.13 -17.25 22.56
N SER A 136 -0.58 -18.38 23.01
CA SER A 136 0.40 -19.18 22.24
C SER A 136 -0.05 -19.51 20.81
N TYR A 137 -1.35 -19.68 20.59
CA TYR A 137 -1.94 -19.97 19.28
C TYR A 137 -1.86 -18.80 18.28
N PHE A 138 -1.77 -17.54 18.74
CA PHE A 138 -1.73 -16.34 17.90
C PHE A 138 -0.34 -15.68 17.82
N VAL A 139 0.68 -16.26 18.46
CA VAL A 139 2.05 -15.73 18.47
C VAL A 139 2.65 -15.66 17.06
N TRP A 140 2.29 -16.59 16.17
CA TRP A 140 2.75 -16.55 14.78
C TRP A 140 2.25 -15.31 14.03
N LEU A 141 1.00 -14.89 14.29
CA LEU A 141 0.40 -13.72 13.63
C LEU A 141 1.06 -12.42 14.13
N PHE A 142 1.38 -12.40 15.43
CA PHE A 142 2.16 -11.34 16.04
C PHE A 142 3.57 -11.22 15.42
N ASN A 143 4.26 -12.34 15.22
CA ASN A 143 5.60 -12.37 14.67
C ASN A 143 5.65 -12.05 13.16
N ILE A 144 4.62 -12.42 12.39
CA ILE A 144 4.56 -12.10 10.95
C ILE A 144 4.27 -10.61 10.72
N ASN A 145 3.50 -9.98 11.61
CA ASN A 145 3.07 -8.60 11.46
C ASN A 145 4.27 -7.62 11.44
N PRO A 146 4.54 -6.90 10.33
CA PRO A 146 5.62 -5.91 10.28
C PRO A 146 5.40 -4.77 11.28
N GLY A 147 4.15 -4.43 11.60
CA GLY A 147 3.82 -3.38 12.56
C GLY A 147 4.29 -3.69 13.98
N SER A 148 4.34 -4.98 14.35
CA SER A 148 4.86 -5.40 15.67
C SER A 148 6.35 -5.12 15.81
N TRP A 149 7.13 -5.56 14.81
CA TRP A 149 8.58 -5.34 14.77
C TRP A 149 8.94 -3.85 14.70
N ALA A 150 8.19 -3.09 13.92
CA ALA A 150 8.38 -1.65 13.81
C ALA A 150 8.08 -0.92 15.12
N PHE A 151 6.99 -1.28 15.80
CA PHE A 151 6.64 -0.70 17.10
C PHE A 151 7.71 -1.00 18.17
N TRP A 152 8.16 -2.25 18.24
CA TRP A 152 9.21 -2.67 19.17
C TRP A 152 10.54 -1.98 18.89
N ALA A 153 10.93 -1.85 17.62
CA ALA A 153 12.17 -1.19 17.24
C ALA A 153 12.14 0.32 17.53
N VAL A 154 11.02 1.01 17.29
CA VAL A 154 10.85 2.42 17.63
C VAL A 154 10.91 2.65 19.14
N MET A 155 10.24 1.79 19.92
CA MET A 155 10.33 1.86 21.37
C MET A 155 11.76 1.68 21.86
N LEU A 156 12.46 0.64 21.38
CA LEU A 156 13.82 0.35 21.81
C LEU A 156 14.78 1.49 21.45
N ASN A 157 14.61 2.11 20.28
CA ASN A 157 15.40 3.26 19.84
C ASN A 157 15.25 4.48 20.77
N GLU A 158 14.03 4.82 21.20
CA GLU A 158 13.82 5.94 22.12
C GLU A 158 14.25 5.60 23.55
N TYR A 159 13.85 4.44 24.09
CA TYR A 159 14.06 4.12 25.50
C TYR A 159 15.51 3.76 25.85
N GLN A 160 16.33 3.40 24.85
CA GLN A 160 17.77 3.25 25.05
C GLN A 160 18.52 4.60 25.12
N SER A 161 17.94 5.71 24.62
CA SER A 161 18.58 7.03 24.63
C SER A 161 18.95 7.51 26.03
N SER A 162 20.09 8.16 26.22
CA SER A 162 20.61 8.60 27.53
C SER A 162 19.88 9.82 28.13
N LEU A 163 18.59 9.99 27.86
CA LEU A 163 17.82 11.08 28.47
C LEU A 163 17.74 10.89 29.99
N PRO A 164 17.86 11.97 30.79
CA PRO A 164 17.80 11.89 32.25
C PRO A 164 16.52 11.24 32.76
N GLU A 165 15.39 11.45 32.09
CA GLU A 165 14.11 10.82 32.43
C GLU A 165 14.17 9.28 32.35
N TYR A 166 14.90 8.74 31.38
CA TYR A 166 15.00 7.30 31.15
C TYR A 166 16.11 6.65 31.95
N ASP A 167 17.16 7.40 32.29
CA ASP A 167 18.33 6.91 33.03
C ASP A 167 18.13 6.86 34.56
N THR A 168 16.99 7.34 35.05
CA THR A 168 16.62 7.15 36.45
C THR A 168 16.44 5.66 36.79
N MET A 169 16.88 5.27 38.00
CA MET A 169 16.61 3.94 38.52
C MET A 169 15.16 3.82 38.98
N HIS A 170 14.55 2.68 38.70
CA HIS A 170 13.21 2.35 39.17
C HIS A 170 13.19 2.23 40.70
N ILE A 171 12.11 2.68 41.33
CA ILE A 171 11.99 2.77 42.81
C ILE A 171 12.10 1.40 43.50
N LYS A 172 11.70 0.32 42.82
CA LYS A 172 11.63 -1.04 43.40
C LYS A 172 12.52 -2.08 42.73
N LEU A 173 13.05 -1.80 41.55
CA LEU A 173 13.86 -2.77 40.80
C LEU A 173 15.20 -2.10 40.45
N PRO A 174 16.32 -2.83 40.48
CA PRO A 174 17.63 -2.33 40.05
C PRO A 174 17.71 -2.26 38.52
N LEU A 175 16.72 -1.63 37.90
CA LEU A 175 16.55 -1.48 36.45
C LEU A 175 16.37 -0.01 36.14
N ARG A 176 16.93 0.39 35.01
CA ARG A 176 16.72 1.71 34.41
C ARG A 176 15.25 1.87 33.99
N MET A 177 14.68 3.06 34.14
CA MET A 177 13.27 3.32 33.79
C MET A 177 12.96 3.01 32.32
N GLY A 178 13.87 3.34 31.39
CA GLY A 178 13.74 2.98 29.98
C GLY A 178 13.61 1.46 29.76
N ASP A 179 14.50 0.69 30.36
CA ASP A 179 14.51 -0.79 30.26
C ASP A 179 13.26 -1.41 30.88
N TYR A 180 12.75 -0.82 31.96
CA TYR A 180 11.49 -1.23 32.59
C TYR A 180 10.29 -1.09 31.63
N TYR A 181 10.17 0.05 30.93
CA TYR A 181 9.09 0.25 29.95
C TYR A 181 9.19 -0.73 28.76
N VAL A 182 10.41 -1.04 28.31
CA VAL A 182 10.66 -2.01 27.23
C VAL A 182 10.31 -3.44 27.67
N GLN A 183 10.70 -3.83 28.89
CA GLN A 183 10.37 -5.14 29.45
C GLN A 183 8.87 -5.34 29.71
N LEU A 184 8.13 -4.27 30.04
CA LEU A 184 6.67 -4.34 30.21
C LEU A 184 5.97 -4.82 28.94
N TYR A 185 6.51 -4.50 27.77
CA TYR A 185 6.00 -4.94 26.48
C TYR A 185 6.57 -6.29 26.02
N GLY A 186 7.45 -6.92 26.82
CA GLY A 186 8.09 -8.20 26.52
C GLY A 186 9.24 -8.12 25.51
N ILE A 187 9.81 -6.94 25.30
CA ILE A 187 10.84 -6.71 24.30
C ILE A 187 12.22 -7.01 24.92
N PRO A 188 13.08 -7.80 24.27
CA PRO A 188 14.45 -7.97 24.72
C PRO A 188 15.23 -6.65 24.58
N VAL A 189 15.89 -6.21 25.65
CA VAL A 189 16.57 -4.88 25.73
C VAL A 189 17.89 -4.83 24.93
N GLU A 190 18.15 -5.78 24.03
CA GLU A 190 19.40 -5.85 23.28
C GLU A 190 19.40 -4.86 22.10
N SER A 191 20.35 -3.92 22.05
CA SER A 191 20.43 -2.92 20.97
C SER A 191 20.55 -3.52 19.55
N LYS A 192 21.05 -4.74 19.42
CA LYS A 192 21.12 -5.46 18.14
C LYS A 192 19.73 -5.77 17.57
N TYR A 193 18.70 -5.80 18.40
CA TYR A 193 17.33 -6.08 17.99
C TYR A 193 16.81 -5.05 16.97
N VAL A 194 17.20 -3.77 17.10
CA VAL A 194 16.85 -2.72 16.13
C VAL A 194 17.37 -3.06 14.73
N GLY A 195 18.61 -3.53 14.63
CA GLY A 195 19.20 -3.97 13.36
C GLY A 195 18.48 -5.18 12.77
N TRP A 196 18.18 -6.19 13.60
CA TRP A 196 17.38 -7.35 13.17
C TRP A 196 15.97 -6.96 12.71
N ALA A 197 15.32 -6.00 13.37
CA ALA A 197 14.02 -5.50 12.97
C ALA A 197 14.07 -4.78 11.61
N ILE A 198 15.09 -3.96 11.36
CA ILE A 198 15.29 -3.31 10.05
C ILE A 198 15.50 -4.35 8.95
N LEU A 199 16.35 -5.36 9.20
CA LEU A 199 16.58 -6.45 8.25
C LEU A 199 15.31 -7.27 7.99
N TYR A 200 14.54 -7.57 9.04
CA TYR A 200 13.26 -8.27 8.93
C TYR A 200 12.26 -7.47 8.10
N LEU A 201 12.08 -6.17 8.38
CA LEU A 201 11.19 -5.29 7.63
C LEU A 201 11.62 -5.18 6.17
N GLY A 202 12.92 -5.00 5.89
CA GLY A 202 13.46 -4.99 4.54
C GLY A 202 13.22 -6.30 3.79
N GLY A 203 13.41 -7.45 4.46
CA GLY A 203 13.15 -8.77 3.91
C GLY A 203 11.68 -9.00 3.60
N VAL A 204 10.78 -8.62 4.52
CA VAL A 204 9.32 -8.70 4.32
C VAL A 204 8.88 -7.80 3.17
N TYR A 205 9.42 -6.59 3.06
CA TYR A 205 9.15 -5.69 1.94
C TYR A 205 9.52 -6.33 0.60
N ILE A 206 10.75 -6.85 0.47
CA ILE A 206 11.22 -7.50 -0.77
C ILE A 206 10.35 -8.73 -1.09
N GLY A 207 10.02 -9.54 -0.09
CA GLY A 207 9.16 -10.71 -0.24
C GLY A 207 7.75 -10.36 -0.73
N LEU A 208 7.12 -9.34 -0.12
CA LEU A 208 5.81 -8.86 -0.52
C LEU A 208 5.84 -8.17 -1.89
N ALA A 209 6.87 -7.40 -2.20
CA ALA A 209 7.06 -6.78 -3.51
C ALA A 209 7.25 -7.84 -4.63
N GLY A 210 7.97 -8.92 -4.33
CA GLY A 210 8.06 -10.08 -5.22
C GLY A 210 6.69 -10.74 -5.43
N LEU A 211 5.93 -10.92 -4.35
CA LEU A 211 4.59 -11.50 -4.41
C LEU A 211 3.60 -10.62 -5.20
N THR A 212 3.65 -9.30 -5.06
CA THR A 212 2.80 -8.38 -5.83
C THR A 212 3.17 -8.38 -7.31
N ALA A 213 4.47 -8.39 -7.65
CA ALA A 213 4.94 -8.52 -9.03
C ALA A 213 4.49 -9.85 -9.68
N ILE A 214 4.55 -10.94 -8.92
CA ILE A 214 4.03 -12.25 -9.34
C ILE A 214 2.50 -12.18 -9.50
N GLY A 215 1.80 -11.55 -8.57
CA GLY A 215 0.37 -11.31 -8.62
C GLY A 215 -0.05 -10.57 -9.89
N TYR A 216 0.64 -9.50 -10.27
CA TYR A 216 0.38 -8.78 -11.52
C TYR A 216 0.68 -9.59 -12.79
N ARG A 217 1.63 -10.54 -12.72
CA ARG A 217 1.92 -11.45 -13.83
C ARG A 217 0.80 -12.48 -14.05
N PHE A 218 0.27 -13.06 -12.98
CA PHE A 218 -0.74 -14.12 -13.06
C PHE A 218 -2.17 -13.59 -13.16
N VAL A 219 -2.49 -12.48 -12.49
CA VAL A 219 -3.82 -11.86 -12.51
C VAL A 219 -3.92 -10.91 -13.70
N ARG A 220 -3.99 -11.47 -14.93
CA ARG A 220 -4.53 -10.73 -16.07
C ARG A 220 -6.03 -10.60 -15.88
N TYR A 221 -6.49 -9.49 -15.29
CA TYR A 221 -7.93 -9.22 -15.21
C TYR A 221 -8.53 -9.14 -16.62
N ARG A 222 -9.50 -10.02 -16.88
CA ARG A 222 -10.27 -10.10 -18.14
C ARG A 222 -10.97 -8.75 -18.39
N LYS A 223 -10.93 -8.24 -19.63
CA LYS A 223 -11.55 -6.97 -20.04
C LYS A 223 -13.02 -6.89 -19.62
N GLN A 224 -13.33 -6.15 -18.56
CA GLN A 224 -14.70 -5.76 -18.20
C GLN A 224 -15.10 -4.41 -18.83
N TYR A 225 -14.53 -4.04 -19.97
CA TYR A 225 -15.01 -2.89 -20.77
C TYR A 225 -15.94 -3.31 -21.91
N VAL A 226 -16.03 -4.60 -22.23
CA VAL A 226 -16.88 -5.09 -23.32
C VAL A 226 -18.30 -5.45 -22.85
N SER A 227 -18.51 -5.76 -21.56
CA SER A 227 -19.82 -6.27 -21.11
C SER A 227 -20.88 -5.18 -20.89
N LYS A 228 -20.54 -3.97 -20.44
CA LYS A 228 -21.54 -2.89 -20.27
C LYS A 228 -22.00 -2.32 -21.61
N ALA A 229 -21.08 -2.11 -22.55
CA ALA A 229 -21.41 -1.70 -23.91
C ALA A 229 -22.24 -2.78 -24.63
N ARG A 230 -21.85 -4.06 -24.53
CA ARG A 230 -22.64 -5.18 -25.08
C ARG A 230 -23.99 -5.36 -24.39
N ARG A 231 -24.08 -5.23 -23.07
CA ARG A 231 -25.35 -5.37 -22.32
C ARG A 231 -26.32 -4.22 -22.61
N GLN A 232 -25.82 -3.00 -22.83
CA GLN A 232 -26.65 -1.88 -23.26
C GLN A 232 -27.14 -2.06 -24.71
N VAL A 233 -26.28 -2.57 -25.61
CA VAL A 233 -26.68 -2.95 -26.97
C VAL A 233 -27.70 -4.09 -26.97
N ASP A 234 -27.54 -5.11 -26.12
CA ASP A 234 -28.45 -6.25 -26.01
C ASP A 234 -29.81 -5.87 -25.40
N LEU A 235 -29.85 -4.96 -24.43
CA LEU A 235 -31.08 -4.40 -23.83
C LEU A 235 -31.83 -3.50 -24.82
N VAL A 236 -31.11 -2.71 -25.62
CA VAL A 236 -31.72 -1.87 -26.66
C VAL A 236 -32.23 -2.74 -27.81
N SER A 237 -31.52 -3.79 -28.22
CA SER A 237 -31.97 -4.69 -29.29
C SER A 237 -33.17 -5.54 -28.87
N THR A 238 -33.25 -5.99 -27.62
CA THR A 238 -34.43 -6.72 -27.10
C THR A 238 -35.64 -5.80 -26.94
N ALA A 239 -35.45 -4.58 -26.43
CA ALA A 239 -36.55 -3.59 -26.35
C ALA A 239 -37.09 -3.18 -27.72
N VAL A 240 -36.24 -3.14 -28.75
CA VAL A 240 -36.64 -2.88 -30.14
C VAL A 240 -37.38 -4.10 -30.73
N ALA A 241 -36.93 -5.33 -30.47
CA ALA A 241 -37.61 -6.55 -30.95
C ALA A 241 -39.04 -6.68 -30.40
N THR A 242 -39.30 -6.28 -29.15
CA THR A 242 -40.65 -6.30 -28.57
C THR A 242 -41.58 -5.23 -29.16
N LYS A 243 -41.02 -4.11 -29.65
CA LYS A 243 -41.79 -3.00 -30.23
C LYS A 243 -42.21 -3.23 -31.68
N ASN A 244 -41.54 -4.13 -32.38
CA ASN A 244 -41.76 -4.39 -33.81
C ASN A 244 -42.84 -5.45 -34.08
N ALA A 245 -43.37 -6.09 -33.05
CA ALA A 245 -44.49 -7.01 -33.17
C ALA A 245 -45.84 -6.30 -33.44
N SER A 246 -45.89 -4.96 -33.41
CA SER A 246 -47.15 -4.21 -33.44
C SER A 246 -47.20 -2.98 -34.35
N SER A 247 -46.19 -2.66 -35.17
CA SER A 247 -46.37 -1.58 -36.16
C SER A 247 -45.45 -1.69 -37.38
N THR A 248 -46.09 -1.66 -38.54
CA THR A 248 -45.49 -1.53 -39.87
C THR A 248 -44.87 -0.15 -40.00
N THR A 249 -43.59 0.02 -39.67
CA THR A 249 -42.78 1.19 -40.05
C THR A 249 -41.31 0.78 -40.03
N ALA A 250 -40.57 1.14 -41.07
CA ALA A 250 -39.18 0.69 -41.27
C ALA A 250 -38.29 1.03 -40.07
N LEU A 251 -37.64 0.01 -39.53
CA LEU A 251 -36.73 0.07 -38.39
C LEU A 251 -35.42 0.77 -38.74
N PHE A 252 -35.13 1.88 -38.07
CA PHE A 252 -33.78 2.41 -38.03
C PHE A 252 -32.94 1.54 -37.09
N VAL A 253 -32.07 0.70 -37.67
CA VAL A 253 -31.08 -0.09 -36.93
C VAL A 253 -29.82 0.77 -36.80
N PRO A 254 -29.43 1.21 -35.60
CA PRO A 254 -28.15 1.89 -35.41
C PRO A 254 -27.02 0.86 -35.60
N VAL A 255 -26.35 0.91 -36.75
CA VAL A 255 -25.15 0.11 -37.01
C VAL A 255 -23.97 0.82 -36.37
N THR A 256 -23.33 0.16 -35.40
CA THR A 256 -22.05 0.63 -34.87
C THR A 256 -20.97 0.27 -35.88
N LEU A 257 -20.57 1.24 -36.70
CA LEU A 257 -19.43 1.08 -37.60
C LEU A 257 -18.13 1.07 -36.77
N THR A 258 -17.46 -0.07 -36.74
CA THR A 258 -16.07 -0.17 -36.29
C THR A 258 -15.20 -0.17 -37.53
N PHE A 259 -14.43 0.90 -37.74
CA PHE A 259 -13.53 1.00 -38.88
C PHE A 259 -12.29 0.18 -38.59
N GLN A 260 -12.09 -0.88 -39.38
CA GLN A 260 -10.92 -1.74 -39.26
C GLN A 260 -9.72 -1.13 -40.02
N ASP A 261 -9.98 -0.32 -41.06
CA ASP A 261 -8.99 0.44 -41.81
C ASP A 261 -9.54 1.83 -42.19
N LEU A 262 -8.98 2.90 -41.61
CA LEU A 262 -9.41 4.28 -41.84
C LEU A 262 -8.52 4.93 -42.90
N HIS A 263 -8.95 4.93 -44.16
CA HIS A 263 -8.27 5.64 -45.23
C HIS A 263 -8.85 7.05 -45.39
N TYR A 264 -8.09 8.07 -44.97
CA TYR A 264 -8.40 9.46 -45.27
C TYR A 264 -7.44 10.01 -46.33
N SER A 265 -7.96 10.33 -47.51
CA SER A 265 -7.21 11.02 -48.56
C SER A 265 -7.38 12.53 -48.40
N ILE A 266 -6.28 13.26 -48.24
CA ILE A 266 -6.26 14.72 -48.27
C ILE A 266 -6.23 15.15 -49.75
N PRO A 267 -7.26 15.81 -50.30
CA PRO A 267 -7.18 16.37 -51.63
C PRO A 267 -6.29 17.63 -51.57
N VAL A 268 -5.01 17.48 -51.91
CA VAL A 268 -4.12 18.61 -52.10
C VAL A 268 -4.51 19.30 -53.41
N ARG A 269 -5.06 20.51 -53.33
CA ARG A 269 -5.37 21.31 -54.52
C ARG A 269 -4.09 21.94 -55.06
N THR A 270 -3.19 21.14 -55.63
CA THR A 270 -2.25 21.60 -56.66
C THR A 270 -1.71 20.42 -57.47
N SER A 271 -2.03 20.42 -58.77
CA SER A 271 -1.36 19.70 -59.87
C SER A 271 -0.88 18.25 -59.66
N ARG A 272 -1.64 17.30 -60.23
CA ARG A 272 -1.20 15.97 -60.71
C ARG A 272 -0.15 15.22 -59.86
N ARG A 273 -0.59 14.48 -58.85
CA ARG A 273 -0.26 13.05 -58.58
C ARG A 273 -0.68 12.68 -57.14
N THR A 274 -1.54 11.67 -57.00
CA THR A 274 -1.98 11.13 -55.71
C THR A 274 -1.00 10.05 -55.27
N ILE A 275 -0.36 10.23 -54.11
CA ILE A 275 0.46 9.20 -53.46
C ILE A 275 -0.40 8.55 -52.37
N LEU A 276 -0.59 7.24 -52.46
CA LEU A 276 -1.24 6.43 -51.43
C LEU A 276 -0.17 5.96 -50.45
N THR A 277 -0.21 6.46 -49.21
CA THR A 277 0.59 5.92 -48.10
C THR A 277 -0.34 5.16 -47.15
N THR A 278 -0.17 3.85 -47.09
CA THR A 278 -0.75 2.95 -46.09
C THR A 278 0.06 3.06 -44.79
N ILE A 279 -0.62 3.35 -43.68
CA ILE A 279 -0.06 3.18 -42.34
C ILE A 279 -0.71 1.92 -41.79
N SER A 280 0.09 0.86 -41.64
CA SER A 280 -0.27 -0.44 -41.05
C SER A 280 -0.21 -0.41 -39.54
#